data_AF-A0A653KXX9-F1
#
_entry.id   AF-A0A653KXX9-F1
#
_cell.length_a   1.000
_cell.length_b   1.000
_cell.length_c   1.000
_cell.angle_alpha   90.00
_cell.angle_beta   90.00
_cell.angle_gamma   90.00
#
_symmetry.space_group_name_H-M   'P 1'
#
loop_
_entity.id
_entity.type
_entity.pdbx_description
1 polymer ?
#
loop_
_entity_poly.entity_id
_entity_poly.type
_entity_poly.pdbx_seq_one_letter_code
_entity_poly.pdbx_strand_id
1 'polypeptide(L)'
;MSIVQDVAEWVHTRAQGAVSADVAAEFNVSTSRASGIIAAIHREPRFDTRVEKCQICNSLGAQASGRRLYVDKVTPSQWECKPVIGTYRNGKTVQFGSIHEAHRQMGFDREMISRCLRGEQKHHRGYRWQVATTEQVTG
;
A
#
# COMPACT_ATOMS: atom_id res chain seq x y z
N MET A 1 1.60 -5.79 8.50
CA MET A 1 2.21 -4.73 7.67
C MET A 1 1.40 -4.61 6.37
N SER A 2 1.45 -3.48 5.64
CA SER A 2 0.53 -3.25 4.50
C SER A 2 0.86 -4.25 3.39
N ILE A 3 -0.10 -4.84 2.67
CA ILE A 3 0.22 -5.80 1.60
C ILE A 3 1.17 -5.20 0.54
N VAL A 4 1.09 -3.89 0.29
CA VAL A 4 2.02 -3.16 -0.58
C VAL A 4 3.44 -3.12 0.02
N GLN A 5 3.56 -2.90 1.33
CA GLN A 5 4.83 -2.92 2.05
C GLN A 5 5.43 -4.32 2.05
N ASP A 6 4.63 -5.33 2.41
CA ASP A 6 5.05 -6.72 2.53
C ASP A 6 5.53 -7.25 1.17
N VAL A 7 4.82 -6.92 0.08
CA VAL A 7 5.25 -7.25 -1.28
C VAL A 7 6.52 -6.50 -1.66
N ALA A 8 6.64 -5.20 -1.35
CA ALA A 8 7.85 -4.44 -1.67
C ALA A 8 9.10 -4.99 -0.97
N GLU A 9 8.98 -5.33 0.33
CA GLU A 9 10.03 -5.98 1.11
C GLU A 9 10.40 -7.35 0.51
N TRP A 10 9.41 -8.15 0.19
CA TRP A 10 9.64 -9.45 -0.43
C TRP A 10 10.33 -9.34 -1.79
N VAL A 11 9.91 -8.42 -2.67
CA VAL A 11 10.57 -8.19 -3.97
C VAL A 11 12.01 -7.69 -3.77
N HIS A 12 12.26 -6.84 -2.77
CA HIS A 12 13.61 -6.33 -2.47
C HIS A 12 14.60 -7.44 -2.09
N THR A 13 14.13 -8.53 -1.47
CA THR A 13 14.99 -9.69 -1.16
C THR A 13 15.36 -10.55 -2.38
N ARG A 14 14.76 -10.30 -3.56
CA ARG A 14 14.91 -11.15 -4.75
C ARG A 14 15.86 -10.54 -5.78
N ALA A 15 16.89 -11.29 -6.16
CA ALA A 15 17.82 -10.89 -7.22
C ALA A 15 17.14 -10.79 -8.60
N GLN A 16 16.17 -11.66 -8.86
CA GLN A 16 15.42 -11.78 -10.12
C GLN A 16 14.16 -10.90 -10.20
N GLY A 17 13.93 -10.04 -9.20
CA GLY A 17 12.70 -9.26 -9.09
C GLY A 17 11.44 -10.13 -9.03
N ALA A 18 10.30 -9.55 -9.42
CA ALA A 18 9.03 -10.24 -9.45
C ALA A 18 8.10 -9.74 -10.56
N VAL A 19 7.34 -10.66 -11.16
CA VAL A 19 6.16 -10.34 -11.98
C VAL A 19 4.88 -10.50 -11.16
N SER A 20 3.75 -10.03 -11.69
CA SER A 20 2.44 -10.15 -11.04
C SER A 20 2.02 -11.60 -10.78
N ALA A 21 2.50 -12.57 -11.56
CA ALA A 21 2.28 -13.99 -11.30
C ALA A 21 3.04 -14.49 -10.04
N ASP A 22 4.29 -14.06 -9.87
CA ASP A 22 5.10 -14.42 -8.69
C ASP A 22 4.44 -13.88 -7.41
N VAL A 23 4.01 -12.61 -7.44
CA VAL A 23 3.31 -11.97 -6.31
C VAL A 23 1.96 -12.64 -6.03
N ALA A 24 1.21 -13.02 -7.07
CA ALA A 24 -0.06 -13.70 -6.91
C ALA A 24 0.08 -15.05 -6.20
N ALA A 25 1.09 -15.84 -6.60
CA ALA A 25 1.39 -17.13 -6.00
C ALA A 25 1.86 -16.99 -4.55
N GLU A 26 2.81 -16.09 -4.27
CA GLU A 26 3.38 -15.92 -2.93
C GLU A 26 2.36 -15.41 -1.91
N PHE A 27 1.58 -14.39 -2.27
CA PHE A 27 0.68 -13.70 -1.34
C PHE A 27 -0.75 -14.24 -1.38
N ASN A 28 -0.99 -15.32 -2.13
CA ASN A 28 -2.30 -15.93 -2.33
C ASN A 28 -3.37 -14.90 -2.74
N VAL A 29 -3.05 -14.08 -3.74
CA VAL A 29 -3.96 -13.06 -4.30
C VAL A 29 -4.18 -13.28 -5.79
N SER A 30 -5.26 -12.75 -6.36
CA SER A 30 -5.45 -12.80 -7.81
C SER A 30 -4.34 -12.05 -8.55
N THR A 31 -4.03 -12.48 -9.78
CA THR A 31 -3.05 -11.81 -10.66
C THR A 31 -3.42 -10.35 -10.95
N SER A 32 -4.72 -10.03 -11.03
CA SER A 32 -5.21 -8.66 -11.17
C SER A 32 -4.90 -7.81 -9.93
N ARG A 33 -5.09 -8.37 -8.72
CA ARG A 33 -4.75 -7.70 -7.46
C ARG A 33 -3.24 -7.52 -7.31
N ALA A 34 -2.46 -8.54 -7.65
CA ALA A 34 -1.00 -8.46 -7.69
C ALA A 34 -0.49 -7.37 -8.65
N SER A 35 -1.10 -7.24 -9.84
CA SER A 35 -0.80 -6.15 -10.79
C SER A 35 -1.09 -4.78 -10.19
N GLY A 36 -2.23 -4.63 -9.50
CA GLY A 36 -2.57 -3.41 -8.78
C GLY A 36 -1.57 -3.06 -7.67
N ILE A 37 -1.08 -4.07 -6.93
CA ILE A 37 -0.07 -3.90 -5.88
C ILE A 37 1.27 -3.46 -6.50
N ILE A 38 1.75 -4.14 -7.54
CA ILE A 38 2.99 -3.75 -8.26
C ILE A 38 2.89 -2.31 -8.77
N ALA A 39 1.74 -1.92 -9.32
CA ALA A 39 1.52 -0.55 -9.77
C ALA A 39 1.51 0.47 -8.61
N ALA A 40 1.02 0.08 -7.43
CA ALA A 40 1.06 0.94 -6.24
C ALA A 40 2.49 1.14 -5.74
N ILE A 41 3.29 0.06 -5.67
CA ILE A 41 4.71 0.12 -5.30
C ILE A 41 5.45 1.08 -6.23
N HIS A 42 5.26 0.97 -7.53
CA HIS A 42 5.94 1.82 -8.51
C HIS A 42 5.56 3.31 -8.43
N ARG A 43 4.34 3.64 -7.97
CA ARG A 43 3.88 5.04 -7.84
C ARG A 43 4.30 5.70 -6.54
N GLU A 44 4.66 4.91 -5.53
CA GLU A 44 4.95 5.42 -4.20
C GLU A 44 6.42 5.81 -4.08
N PRO A 45 6.74 7.10 -3.88
CA PRO A 45 8.13 7.61 -3.90
C PRO A 45 9.00 7.10 -2.74
N ARG A 46 8.40 6.40 -1.77
CA ARG A 46 9.11 5.75 -0.66
C ARG A 46 9.78 4.44 -1.07
N PHE A 47 9.46 3.91 -2.25
CA PHE A 47 10.12 2.77 -2.84
C PHE A 47 10.96 3.23 -4.02
N ASP A 48 12.22 2.81 -4.07
CA ASP A 48 13.04 2.95 -5.26
C ASP A 48 12.84 1.71 -6.13
N THR A 49 12.42 1.89 -7.37
CA THR A 49 11.98 0.79 -8.23
C THR A 49 12.49 0.92 -9.65
N ARG A 50 12.84 -0.21 -10.24
CA ARG A 50 13.13 -0.35 -11.67
C ARG A 50 12.23 -1.42 -12.28
N VAL A 51 11.82 -1.20 -13.53
CA VAL A 51 10.92 -2.10 -14.26
C VAL A 51 11.57 -2.51 -15.56
N GLU A 52 11.65 -3.82 -15.77
CA GLU A 52 12.09 -4.40 -17.04
C GLU A 52 10.91 -4.98 -17.80
N LYS A 53 10.88 -4.74 -19.12
CA LYS A 53 9.93 -5.40 -20.02
C LYS A 53 10.39 -6.84 -20.21
N CYS A 54 9.52 -7.81 -19.96
CA CYS A 54 9.80 -9.22 -20.16
C CYS A 54 8.70 -9.88 -20.98
N GLN A 55 9.03 -10.90 -21.76
CA GLN A 55 8.02 -11.78 -22.33
C GLN A 55 7.57 -12.77 -21.25
N ILE A 56 6.26 -12.88 -21.05
CA ILE A 56 5.63 -13.84 -20.14
C ILE A 56 4.70 -14.73 -20.94
N CYS A 57 4.71 -16.02 -20.64
CA CYS A 57 3.78 -16.97 -21.22
C CYS A 57 2.47 -16.89 -20.44
N ASN A 58 1.33 -16.65 -21.10
CA ASN A 58 0.06 -16.83 -20.43
C ASN A 58 -0.30 -18.32 -20.31
N SER A 59 -1.37 -18.64 -19.59
CA SER A 59 -1.85 -20.02 -19.39
C SER A 59 -2.25 -20.76 -20.67
N LEU A 60 -2.40 -20.04 -21.78
CA LEU A 60 -2.72 -20.58 -23.11
C LEU A 60 -1.47 -20.71 -24.01
N GLY A 61 -0.27 -20.49 -23.46
CA GLY A 61 1.00 -20.57 -24.19
C GLY A 61 1.29 -19.38 -25.10
N ALA A 62 0.45 -18.34 -25.11
CA ALA A 62 0.69 -17.15 -25.91
C ALA A 62 1.69 -16.21 -25.20
N GLN A 63 2.60 -15.62 -25.98
CA GLN A 63 3.52 -14.58 -25.50
C GLN A 63 2.73 -13.32 -25.16
N ALA A 64 2.78 -12.93 -23.90
CA ALA A 64 2.28 -11.66 -23.40
C ALA A 64 3.45 -10.76 -22.98
N SER A 65 3.26 -9.45 -23.13
CA SER A 65 4.22 -8.47 -22.63
C SER A 65 3.99 -8.26 -21.13
N GLY A 66 5.01 -8.53 -20.34
CA GLY A 66 5.03 -8.43 -18.90
C GLY A 66 5.97 -7.33 -18.41
N ARG A 67 5.79 -6.99 -17.13
CA ARG A 67 6.67 -6.07 -16.41
C ARG A 67 7.22 -6.80 -15.20
N ARG A 68 8.55 -6.89 -15.12
CA ARG A 68 9.28 -7.40 -13.96
C ARG A 68 9.68 -6.22 -13.10
N LEU A 69 9.19 -6.19 -11.88
CA LEU A 69 9.51 -5.18 -10.89
C LEU A 69 10.75 -5.62 -10.11
N TYR A 70 11.67 -4.71 -9.91
CA TYR A 70 12.69 -4.80 -8.87
C TYR A 70 12.53 -3.61 -7.93
N VAL A 71 12.82 -3.84 -6.66
CA VAL A 71 12.74 -2.82 -5.62
C VAL A 71 14.14 -2.70 -5.04
N ASP A 72 14.80 -1.58 -5.31
CA ASP A 72 16.18 -1.36 -4.91
C ASP A 72 16.25 -0.77 -3.48
N LYS A 73 15.21 -0.04 -3.05
CA LYS A 73 15.08 0.47 -1.69
C LYS A 73 13.65 0.42 -1.19
N VAL A 74 13.47 -0.01 0.05
CA VAL A 74 12.19 -0.02 0.74
C VAL A 74 12.24 0.93 1.93
N THR A 75 11.38 1.96 1.92
CA THR A 75 11.20 2.84 3.07
C THR A 75 9.81 2.59 3.68
N PRO A 76 9.71 2.37 5.00
CA PRO A 76 8.41 2.19 5.65
C PRO A 76 7.54 3.45 5.47
N SER A 77 6.23 3.28 5.57
CA SER A 77 5.31 4.42 5.42
C SER A 77 5.55 5.42 6.54
N GLN A 78 5.73 6.69 6.21
CA GLN A 78 5.88 7.76 7.21
C GLN A 78 4.65 7.92 8.13
N TRP A 79 3.54 7.24 7.82
CA TRP A 79 2.29 7.24 8.57
C TRP A 79 2.16 6.08 9.56
N GLU A 80 3.07 5.09 9.51
CA GLU A 80 2.95 3.89 10.34
C GLU A 80 3.12 4.14 11.84
N CYS A 81 3.77 5.25 12.19
CA CYS A 81 4.02 5.67 13.57
C CYS A 81 3.49 7.08 13.89
N LYS A 82 2.68 7.67 12.99
CA LYS A 82 2.11 9.00 13.22
C LYS A 82 0.67 8.87 13.71
N PRO A 83 0.28 9.63 14.75
CA PRO A 83 -1.11 9.73 15.16
C PRO A 83 -2.01 10.17 14.00
N VAL A 84 -3.22 9.61 13.94
CA VAL A 84 -4.21 9.87 12.90
C VAL A 84 -5.57 10.19 13.50
N ILE A 85 -6.29 11.11 12.86
CA ILE A 85 -7.66 11.47 13.21
C ILE A 85 -8.55 11.15 12.01
N GLY A 86 -9.63 10.41 12.26
CA GLY A 86 -10.70 10.13 11.32
C GLY A 86 -11.94 10.94 11.68
N THR A 87 -12.42 11.81 10.79
CA THR A 87 -13.66 12.59 10.99
C THR A 87 -14.78 11.98 10.16
N TYR A 88 -15.84 11.51 10.84
CA TYR A 88 -17.04 11.00 10.19
C TYR A 88 -17.91 12.13 9.65
N ARG A 89 -18.86 11.79 8.77
CA ARG A 89 -19.74 12.77 8.10
C ARG A 89 -20.57 13.64 9.04
N ASN A 90 -20.86 13.15 10.24
CA ASN A 90 -21.62 13.87 11.27
C ASN A 90 -20.73 14.68 12.24
N GLY A 91 -19.43 14.83 11.95
CA GLY A 91 -18.48 15.54 12.80
C GLY A 91 -17.88 14.70 13.93
N LYS A 92 -18.34 13.46 14.16
CA LYS A 92 -17.73 12.56 15.14
C LYS A 92 -16.31 12.20 14.73
N THR A 93 -15.35 12.38 15.64
CA THR A 93 -13.94 12.05 15.40
C THR A 93 -13.55 10.76 16.11
N VAL A 94 -12.58 10.06 15.53
CA VAL A 94 -11.84 8.96 16.15
C VAL A 94 -10.35 9.26 16.04
N GLN A 95 -9.58 8.99 17.09
CA GLN A 95 -8.15 9.25 17.11
C GLN A 95 -7.41 7.98 17.48
N PHE A 96 -6.30 7.75 16.80
CA PHE A 96 -5.41 6.62 17.04
C PHE A 96 -3.96 7.13 17.04
N GLY A 97 -3.10 6.53 17.84
CA GLY A 97 -1.66 6.78 17.83
C GLY A 97 -0.96 6.35 16.55
N SER A 98 -1.62 5.50 15.73
CA SER A 98 -1.17 5.17 14.38
C SER A 98 -2.28 4.54 13.54
N ILE A 99 -2.04 4.43 12.23
CA ILE A 99 -2.89 3.60 11.34
C ILE A 99 -2.89 2.12 11.75
N HIS A 100 -1.84 1.63 12.43
CA HIS A 100 -1.78 0.27 12.98
C HIS A 100 -2.81 0.06 14.08
N GLU A 101 -2.90 1.03 14.98
CA GLU A 101 -3.87 1.00 16.06
C GLU A 101 -5.30 1.11 15.53
N ALA A 102 -5.55 1.98 14.54
CA ALA A 102 -6.86 2.08 13.87
C ALA A 102 -7.32 0.75 13.26
N HIS A 103 -6.39 0.00 12.64
CA HIS A 103 -6.66 -1.32 12.11
C HIS A 103 -6.92 -2.35 13.21
N ARG A 104 -6.09 -2.38 14.26
CA ARG A 104 -6.23 -3.35 15.35
C ARG A 104 -7.52 -3.15 16.14
N GLN A 105 -7.88 -1.90 16.45
CA GLN A 105 -9.02 -1.57 17.30
C GLN A 105 -10.35 -1.57 16.55
N MET A 106 -10.37 -1.09 15.31
CA MET A 106 -11.62 -0.87 14.57
C MET A 106 -11.67 -1.55 13.20
N GLY A 107 -10.64 -2.31 12.82
CA GLY A 107 -10.62 -3.06 11.56
C GLY A 107 -10.57 -2.16 10.32
N PHE A 108 -10.08 -0.92 10.43
CA PHE A 108 -9.87 -0.07 9.27
C PHE A 108 -8.71 -0.60 8.41
N ASP A 109 -8.78 -0.36 7.10
CA ASP A 109 -7.76 -0.80 6.16
C ASP A 109 -6.63 0.24 6.12
N ARG A 110 -5.44 -0.16 6.58
CA ARG A 110 -4.27 0.73 6.68
C ARG A 110 -3.89 1.38 5.35
N GLU A 111 -4.02 0.62 4.26
CA GLU A 111 -3.77 1.12 2.91
C GLU A 111 -4.80 2.19 2.52
N MET A 112 -6.08 1.97 2.81
CA MET A 112 -7.14 2.94 2.50
C MET A 112 -7.00 4.21 3.33
N ILE A 113 -6.62 4.09 4.61
CA ILE A 113 -6.27 5.26 5.43
C ILE A 113 -5.08 6.00 4.82
N SER A 114 -4.02 5.29 4.42
CA SER A 114 -2.83 5.89 3.80
C SER A 114 -3.14 6.58 2.47
N ARG A 115 -4.03 6.03 1.64
CA ARG A 115 -4.54 6.67 0.42
C ARG A 115 -5.34 7.94 0.74
N CYS A 116 -6.13 7.92 1.81
CA CYS A 116 -6.81 9.13 2.28
C CYS A 116 -5.83 10.21 2.73
N LEU A 117 -4.79 9.84 3.49
CA LEU A 117 -3.76 10.78 3.95
C LEU A 117 -2.93 11.37 2.80
N ARG A 118 -2.80 10.64 1.68
CA ARG A 118 -2.18 11.15 0.43
C ARG A 118 -3.11 12.00 -0.44
N GLY A 119 -4.39 12.08 -0.11
CA GLY A 119 -5.40 12.75 -0.94
C GLY A 119 -5.85 11.94 -2.18
N GLU A 120 -5.37 10.71 -2.35
CA GLU A 120 -5.77 9.81 -3.44
C GLU A 120 -7.21 9.31 -3.28
N GLN A 121 -7.72 9.33 -2.04
CA GLN A 121 -9.07 8.90 -1.71
C GLN A 121 -9.73 9.87 -0.73
N LYS A 122 -10.95 10.33 -1.02
CA LYS A 122 -11.63 11.34 -0.18
C LYS A 122 -12.02 10.82 1.20
N HIS A 123 -12.35 9.53 1.31
CA HIS A 123 -12.78 8.91 2.57
C HIS A 123 -12.61 7.39 2.56
N HIS A 124 -12.40 6.79 3.74
CA HIS A 124 -12.48 5.35 3.96
C HIS A 124 -13.57 5.04 4.98
N ARG A 125 -14.52 4.16 4.62
CA ARG A 125 -15.69 3.80 5.46
C ARG A 125 -16.44 5.02 6.04
N GLY A 126 -16.54 6.10 5.26
CA GLY A 126 -17.22 7.34 5.67
C GLY A 126 -16.38 8.31 6.51
N TYR A 127 -15.16 7.93 6.90
CA TYR A 127 -14.22 8.79 7.62
C TYR A 127 -13.25 9.48 6.67
N ARG A 128 -13.01 10.78 6.88
CA ARG A 128 -11.90 11.53 6.28
C ARG A 128 -10.72 11.45 7.22
N TRP A 129 -9.53 11.17 6.68
CA TRP A 129 -8.35 10.91 7.50
C TRP A 129 -7.33 12.03 7.37
N GLN A 130 -6.76 12.42 8.50
CA GLN A 130 -5.69 13.41 8.62
C GLN A 130 -4.67 12.93 9.64
N VAL A 131 -3.45 13.45 9.54
CA VAL A 131 -2.41 13.27 10.56
C VAL A 131 -2.78 14.15 11.74
N ALA A 132 -2.75 13.63 12.96
CA ALA A 132 -2.92 14.48 14.13
C ALA A 132 -1.66 15.36 14.24
N THR A 133 -1.79 16.64 13.96
CA THR A 133 -0.76 17.62 14.31
C THR A 133 -0.84 17.86 15.82
N THR A 134 0.32 17.96 16.46
CA THR A 134 0.47 18.17 17.90
C THR A 134 -0.22 19.46 18.41
N GLU A 135 -0.66 20.34 17.50
CA GLU A 135 -1.33 21.61 17.80
C GLU A 135 -2.80 21.46 18.25
N GLN A 136 -3.39 20.26 18.23
CA GLN A 136 -4.79 20.06 18.66
C GLN A 136 -4.97 19.57 20.11
N VAL A 137 -3.90 19.55 20.92
CA VAL A 137 -3.95 19.16 22.34
C VAL A 137 -4.17 20.36 23.29
N THR A 138 -4.37 21.57 22.75
CA THR A 138 -4.65 22.75 23.58
C THR A 138 -5.82 23.53 22.99
N GLY A 139 -6.97 23.43 23.65
CA GLY A 139 -8.20 24.15 23.34
C GLY A 139 -9.34 23.67 24.22
#